data_AF-A0A7S2ZMB6-F1
#
_entry.id   AF-A0A7S2ZMB6-F1
#
_cell.length_a   1.000
_cell.length_b   1.000
_cell.length_c   1.000
_cell.angle_alpha   90.00
_cell.angle_beta   90.00
_cell.angle_gamma   90.00
#
_symmetry.space_group_name_H-M   'P 1'
#
loop_
_entity.id
_entity.type
_entity.pdbx_description
1 polymer ?
#
loop_
_entity_poly.entity_id
_entity_poly.type
_entity_poly.pdbx_seq_one_letter_code
_entity_poly.pdbx_strand_id
1 'polypeptide(L)'
;MNNEDVDSGGGDVGVKKAGIENELDLIGSENLDVTDFINMRFPTEESLDNDLESFLENLKEGLRSLDAELEEIVRIERHGGAKSAMEVAAAVEQIQNLKTAIARVSVSAHQAEVAVSDATRDIKPLDCARRNLIETSEGLKNLVDLEAAVTKLENAAEAKDIVQIGASSHLLADVERILKRFDRLPNEGGLPRLVNLRKRASALREKLRLILLDEFEEISRKITTKEKYEMAMMRLKSACQVTNDLGPDLRKEVWRPAPLLFSSADISGENATAYVFWT
;
A
#
# COMPACT_ATOMS: atom_id res chain seq x y z
N MET A 1 15.89 40.97 16.88
CA MET A 1 17.14 41.74 16.69
C MET A 1 17.06 42.37 15.31
N ASN A 2 16.63 43.62 15.34
CA ASN A 2 16.79 44.73 14.41
C ASN A 2 17.33 44.41 13.01
N ASN A 3 16.52 44.68 11.99
CA ASN A 3 16.99 45.44 10.85
C ASN A 3 15.97 46.56 10.64
N GLU A 4 16.35 47.74 11.10
CA GLU A 4 15.69 48.99 10.77
C GLU A 4 15.98 49.26 9.29
N ASP A 5 14.91 49.32 8.50
CA ASP A 5 14.90 49.94 7.19
C ASP A 5 15.31 51.40 7.36
N VAL A 6 16.57 51.72 7.08
CA VAL A 6 17.03 53.10 6.94
C VAL A 6 16.59 53.57 5.56
N ASP A 7 15.34 54.01 5.52
CA ASP A 7 14.79 54.97 4.56
C ASP A 7 15.71 56.18 4.53
N SER A 8 16.64 56.19 3.57
CA SER A 8 17.45 57.37 3.26
C SER A 8 16.55 58.32 2.49
N GLY A 9 15.84 59.15 3.26
CA GLY A 9 15.13 60.30 2.77
C GLY A 9 16.04 61.09 1.85
N GLY A 10 15.73 61.04 0.55
CA GLY A 10 16.27 61.93 -0.46
C GLY A 10 15.91 63.35 -0.07
N GLY A 11 16.87 64.02 0.58
CA GLY A 11 16.82 65.45 0.82
C GLY A 11 16.76 66.14 -0.53
N ASP A 12 15.60 66.71 -0.82
CA ASP A 12 15.35 67.66 -1.89
C ASP A 12 16.32 68.84 -1.77
N VAL A 13 17.46 68.75 -2.46
CA VAL A 13 18.36 69.87 -2.78
C VAL A 13 18.11 70.34 -4.23
N GLY A 14 16.87 70.17 -4.72
CA GLY A 14 16.51 70.36 -6.12
C GLY A 14 16.33 71.81 -6.57
N VAL A 15 16.37 72.80 -5.68
CA VAL A 15 15.91 74.16 -6.04
C VAL A 15 17.05 75.14 -6.39
N LYS A 16 18.33 74.80 -6.15
CA LYS A 16 19.47 75.65 -6.55
C LYS A 16 20.43 75.02 -7.58
N LYS A 17 20.33 73.71 -7.84
CA LYS A 17 21.25 72.99 -8.75
C LYS A 17 20.97 73.25 -10.23
N ALA A 18 19.69 73.50 -10.59
CA ALA A 18 19.24 73.61 -11.99
C ALA A 18 19.76 74.83 -12.77
N GLY A 19 20.23 75.89 -12.08
CA GLY A 19 20.77 77.09 -12.72
C GLY A 19 22.20 76.90 -13.26
N ILE A 20 23.01 76.11 -12.55
CA ILE A 20 24.43 75.89 -12.88
C ILE A 20 24.61 74.66 -13.78
N GLU A 21 23.77 73.64 -13.62
CA GLU A 21 23.80 72.41 -14.46
C GLU A 21 23.60 72.71 -15.96
N ASN A 22 22.73 73.67 -16.32
CA ASN A 22 22.54 74.09 -17.72
C ASN A 22 23.70 74.94 -18.27
N GLU A 23 24.49 75.60 -17.41
CA GLU A 23 25.58 76.50 -17.84
C GLU A 23 26.89 75.74 -18.10
N LEU A 24 27.19 74.69 -17.31
CA LEU A 24 28.35 73.82 -17.58
C LEU A 24 28.17 72.96 -18.84
N ASP A 25 26.95 72.49 -19.14
CA ASP A 25 26.64 71.74 -20.36
C ASP A 25 26.86 72.57 -21.63
N LEU A 26 26.65 73.90 -21.56
CA LEU A 26 26.97 74.82 -22.66
C LEU A 26 28.48 74.93 -22.88
N ILE A 27 29.26 75.05 -21.80
CA ILE A 27 30.73 75.20 -21.83
C ILE A 27 31.43 73.91 -22.27
N GLY A 28 30.84 72.74 -21.99
CA GLY A 28 31.35 71.43 -22.39
C GLY A 28 31.05 71.02 -23.84
N SER A 29 30.27 71.82 -24.58
CA SER A 29 29.95 71.53 -25.98
C SER A 29 31.16 71.80 -26.90
N GLU A 30 31.45 70.91 -27.85
CA GLU A 30 32.60 71.00 -28.77
C GLU A 30 32.59 72.26 -29.68
N ASN A 31 31.52 73.07 -29.66
CA ASN A 31 31.32 74.24 -30.52
C ASN A 31 31.01 75.52 -29.71
N LEU A 32 31.62 75.72 -28.54
CA LEU A 32 31.45 76.96 -27.79
C LEU A 32 32.10 78.16 -28.51
N ASP A 33 31.28 79.07 -29.06
CA ASP A 33 31.77 80.39 -29.46
C ASP A 33 31.86 81.30 -28.22
N VAL A 34 33.09 81.43 -27.73
CA VAL A 34 33.45 82.22 -26.54
C VAL A 34 32.99 83.68 -26.68
N THR A 35 33.02 84.22 -27.90
CA THR A 35 32.67 85.62 -28.18
C THR A 35 31.16 85.84 -28.05
N ASP A 36 30.37 84.95 -28.63
CA ASP A 36 28.91 84.99 -28.55
C ASP A 36 28.41 84.70 -27.14
N PHE A 37 29.07 83.78 -26.42
CA PHE A 37 28.75 83.48 -25.03
C PHE A 37 29.00 84.68 -24.10
N ILE A 38 30.14 85.36 -24.26
CA ILE A 38 30.47 86.56 -23.49
C ILE A 38 29.50 87.69 -23.82
N ASN A 39 29.21 87.94 -25.10
CA ASN A 39 28.28 88.99 -25.53
C ASN A 39 26.82 88.70 -25.14
N MET A 40 26.42 87.42 -25.05
CA MET A 40 25.10 87.01 -24.58
C MET A 40 24.91 87.24 -23.08
N ARG A 41 25.97 87.11 -22.28
CA ARG A 41 25.92 87.26 -20.81
C ARG A 41 26.27 88.65 -20.32
N PHE A 42 27.12 89.37 -21.05
CA PHE A 42 27.49 90.75 -20.77
C PHE A 42 27.19 91.61 -22.01
N PRO A 43 25.90 91.95 -22.27
CA PRO A 43 25.51 92.70 -23.47
C PRO A 43 25.99 94.17 -23.46
N THR A 44 26.35 94.69 -22.29
CA THR A 44 26.82 96.06 -22.08
C THR A 44 28.08 96.08 -21.21
N GLU A 45 28.94 97.08 -21.41
CA GLU A 45 30.20 97.26 -20.67
C GLU A 45 29.97 97.45 -19.16
N GLU A 46 28.82 98.01 -18.77
CA GLU A 46 28.42 98.19 -17.37
C GLU A 46 28.05 96.86 -16.68
N SER A 47 27.51 95.87 -17.40
CA SER A 47 27.26 94.53 -16.85
C SER A 47 28.56 93.74 -16.67
N LEU A 48 29.57 94.00 -17.51
CA LEU A 48 30.88 93.36 -17.37
C LEU A 48 31.59 93.82 -16.09
N ASP A 49 31.48 95.09 -15.72
CA ASP A 49 32.18 95.62 -14.54
C ASP A 49 31.48 95.22 -13.22
N ASN A 50 30.15 95.05 -13.23
CA ASN A 50 29.36 94.75 -12.03
C ASN A 50 29.16 93.25 -11.76
N ASP A 51 29.01 92.42 -12.80
CA ASP A 51 28.58 91.01 -12.66
C ASP A 51 29.67 89.97 -12.95
N LEU A 52 30.87 90.40 -13.39
CA LEU A 52 31.97 89.48 -13.71
C LEU A 52 32.55 88.78 -12.48
N GLU A 53 32.77 89.53 -11.39
CA GLU A 53 33.38 88.97 -10.18
C GLU A 53 32.44 87.94 -9.52
N SER A 54 31.14 88.21 -9.50
CA SER A 54 30.13 87.30 -8.97
C SER A 54 29.97 86.04 -9.83
N PHE A 55 30.05 86.18 -11.16
CA PHE A 55 30.07 85.04 -12.07
C PHE A 55 31.31 84.17 -11.87
N LEU A 56 32.49 84.79 -11.73
CA LEU A 56 33.75 84.10 -11.53
C LEU A 56 33.80 83.39 -10.16
N GLU A 57 33.17 83.97 -9.14
CA GLU A 57 32.98 83.34 -7.83
C GLU A 57 32.04 82.13 -7.93
N ASN A 58 30.89 82.25 -8.61
CA ASN A 58 29.97 81.15 -8.86
C ASN A 58 30.61 80.01 -9.67
N LEU A 59 31.42 80.33 -10.68
CA LEU A 59 32.15 79.34 -11.48
C LEU A 59 33.21 78.62 -10.63
N LYS A 60 33.94 79.35 -9.77
CA LYS A 60 34.89 78.76 -8.83
C LYS A 60 34.19 77.87 -7.80
N GLU A 61 33.00 78.26 -7.33
CA GLU A 61 32.19 77.46 -6.43
C GLU A 61 31.66 76.20 -7.13
N GLY A 62 31.18 76.32 -8.37
CA GLY A 62 30.77 75.19 -9.21
C GLY A 62 31.92 74.21 -9.47
N LEU A 63 33.12 74.71 -9.78
CA LEU A 63 34.32 73.89 -9.97
C LEU A 63 34.70 73.14 -8.69
N ARG A 64 34.69 73.84 -7.54
CA ARG A 64 34.96 73.20 -6.24
C ARG A 64 33.91 72.15 -5.87
N SER A 65 32.64 72.43 -6.20
CA SER A 65 31.55 71.48 -5.99
C SER A 65 31.72 70.24 -6.86
N LEU A 66 32.11 70.42 -8.13
CA LEU A 66 32.36 69.32 -9.07
C LEU A 66 33.57 68.48 -8.64
N ASP A 67 34.66 69.12 -8.21
CA ASP A 67 35.83 68.41 -7.69
C ASP A 67 35.50 67.58 -6.44
N ALA A 68 34.69 68.12 -5.53
CA ALA A 68 34.22 67.39 -4.35
C ALA A 68 33.30 66.21 -4.71
N GLU A 69 32.41 66.38 -5.70
CA GLU A 69 31.56 65.31 -6.22
C GLU A 69 32.39 64.21 -6.89
N LEU A 70 33.41 64.58 -7.66
CA LEU A 70 34.30 63.63 -8.33
C LEU A 70 35.19 62.86 -7.33
N GLU A 71 35.68 63.52 -6.29
CA GLU A 71 36.42 62.87 -5.20
C GLU A 71 35.56 61.82 -4.47
N GLU A 72 34.29 62.17 -4.19
CA GLU A 72 33.35 61.25 -3.55
C GLU A 72 33.01 60.06 -4.45
N ILE A 73 32.76 60.28 -5.75
CA ILE A 73 32.52 59.21 -6.73
C ILE A 73 33.72 58.25 -6.79
N VAL A 74 34.94 58.77 -6.91
CA VAL A 74 36.17 57.96 -6.96
C VAL A 74 36.35 57.17 -5.67
N ARG A 75 36.00 57.75 -4.52
CA ARG A 75 36.05 57.06 -3.23
C ARG A 75 35.01 55.93 -3.18
N ILE A 76 33.77 56.19 -3.57
CA ILE A 76 32.69 55.19 -3.60
C ILE A 76 33.05 54.04 -4.54
N GLU A 77 33.57 54.32 -5.72
CA GLU A 77 33.96 53.28 -6.70
C GLU A 77 35.09 52.39 -6.15
N ARG A 78 36.13 53.00 -5.55
CA ARG A 78 37.25 52.26 -4.94
C ARG A 78 36.82 51.38 -3.78
N HIS A 79 35.96 51.88 -2.90
CA HIS A 79 35.47 51.12 -1.75
C HIS A 79 34.39 50.10 -2.14
N GLY A 80 33.56 50.43 -3.14
CA GLY A 80 32.54 49.56 -3.71
C GLY A 80 33.16 48.33 -4.37
N GLY A 81 34.17 48.51 -5.22
CA GLY A 81 34.86 47.39 -5.88
C GLY A 81 35.51 46.40 -4.90
N ALA A 82 36.19 46.91 -3.87
CA ALA A 82 36.80 46.08 -2.82
C ALA A 82 35.74 45.33 -2.00
N LYS A 83 34.65 46.01 -1.62
CA LYS A 83 33.53 45.40 -0.88
C LYS A 83 32.82 44.34 -1.70
N SER A 84 32.51 44.62 -2.96
CA SER A 84 31.88 43.66 -3.87
C SER A 84 32.77 42.44 -4.13
N ALA A 85 34.08 42.60 -4.29
CA ALA A 85 35.01 41.48 -4.39
C ALA A 85 35.00 40.60 -3.12
N MET A 86 34.92 41.22 -1.94
CA MET A 86 34.85 40.52 -0.66
C MET A 86 33.53 39.76 -0.48
N GLU A 87 32.41 40.36 -0.89
CA GLU A 87 31.08 39.72 -0.87
C GLU A 87 31.01 38.54 -1.83
N VAL A 88 31.58 38.66 -3.03
CA VAL A 88 31.68 37.56 -4.00
C VAL A 88 32.54 36.43 -3.44
N ALA A 89 33.69 36.74 -2.82
CA ALA A 89 34.55 35.72 -2.21
C ALA A 89 33.81 34.96 -1.09
N ALA A 90 33.08 35.67 -0.23
CA ALA A 90 32.27 35.07 0.83
C ALA A 90 31.14 34.18 0.26
N ALA A 91 30.45 34.63 -0.80
CA ALA A 91 29.42 33.83 -1.47
C ALA A 91 30.01 32.56 -2.10
N VAL A 92 31.19 32.64 -2.72
CA VAL A 92 31.89 31.48 -3.28
C VAL A 92 32.26 30.47 -2.18
N GLU A 93 32.76 30.94 -1.04
CA GLU A 93 33.07 30.07 0.11
C GLU A 93 31.81 29.37 0.63
N GLN A 94 30.70 30.10 0.78
CA GLN A 94 29.42 29.51 1.18
C GLN A 94 28.93 28.45 0.19
N ILE A 95 29.09 28.68 -1.11
CA ILE A 95 28.74 27.69 -2.15
C ILE A 95 29.62 26.44 -2.04
N GLN A 96 30.92 26.59 -1.76
CA GLN A 96 31.82 25.44 -1.56
C GLN A 96 31.44 24.63 -0.31
N ASN A 97 31.10 25.32 0.78
CA ASN A 97 30.60 24.69 2.01
C ASN A 97 29.29 23.95 1.75
N LEU A 98 28.36 24.56 1.00
CA LEU A 98 27.10 23.93 0.62
C LEU A 98 27.33 22.70 -0.26
N LYS A 99 28.22 22.78 -1.25
CA LYS A 99 28.59 21.63 -2.11
C LYS A 99 29.12 20.47 -1.28
N THR A 100 29.97 20.76 -0.30
CA THR A 100 30.53 19.75 0.61
C THR A 100 29.44 19.16 1.52
N ALA A 101 28.53 20.00 2.03
CA ALA A 101 27.40 19.55 2.82
C ALA A 101 26.46 18.65 2.01
N ILE A 102 26.16 19.00 0.76
CA ILE A 102 25.35 18.18 -0.16
C ILE A 102 26.03 16.83 -0.43
N ALA A 103 27.33 16.82 -0.70
CA ALA A 103 28.07 15.57 -0.91
C ALA A 103 28.00 14.66 0.33
N ARG A 104 28.14 15.23 1.54
CA ARG A 104 28.00 14.48 2.79
C ARG A 104 26.59 13.92 2.98
N VAL A 105 25.56 14.72 2.70
CA VAL A 105 24.15 14.28 2.78
C VAL A 105 23.89 13.17 1.77
N SER A 106 24.42 13.27 0.56
CA SER A 106 24.29 12.24 -0.47
C SER A 106 24.92 10.91 -0.04
N VAL A 107 26.15 10.93 0.50
CA VAL A 107 26.81 9.73 1.03
C VAL A 107 26.01 9.13 2.20
N SER A 108 25.55 9.97 3.12
CA SER A 108 24.72 9.54 4.27
C SER A 108 23.40 8.92 3.81
N ALA A 109 22.74 9.51 2.81
CA ALA A 109 21.50 9.00 2.24
C ALA A 109 21.72 7.63 1.58
N HIS A 110 22.82 7.46 0.84
CA HIS A 110 23.16 6.17 0.23
C HIS A 110 23.48 5.10 1.29
N GLN A 111 24.19 5.45 2.36
CA GLN A 111 24.43 4.55 3.49
C GLN A 111 23.13 4.16 4.19
N ALA A 112 22.21 5.11 4.37
CA ALA A 112 20.89 4.85 4.93
C ALA A 112 20.04 3.94 4.02
N GLU A 113 20.12 4.12 2.71
CA GLU A 113 19.48 3.24 1.72
C GLU A 113 20.00 1.80 1.84
N VAL A 114 21.33 1.63 1.86
CA VAL A 114 21.94 0.30 2.03
C VAL A 114 21.53 -0.33 3.37
N ALA A 115 21.58 0.43 4.46
CA ALA A 115 21.20 -0.06 5.78
C ALA A 115 19.72 -0.49 5.82
N VAL A 116 18.81 0.28 5.20
CA VAL A 116 17.39 -0.07 5.11
C VAL A 116 17.18 -1.28 4.20
N SER A 117 17.87 -1.34 3.06
CA SER A 117 17.82 -2.50 2.18
C SER A 117 18.27 -3.78 2.90
N ASP A 118 19.37 -3.72 3.64
CA ASP A 118 19.88 -4.85 4.42
C ASP A 118 18.93 -5.24 5.55
N ALA A 119 18.38 -4.27 6.29
CA ALA A 119 17.42 -4.53 7.36
C ALA A 119 16.09 -5.11 6.85
N THR A 120 15.70 -4.77 5.61
CA THR A 120 14.43 -5.21 5.01
C THR A 120 14.56 -6.41 4.07
N ARG A 121 15.79 -6.85 3.79
CA ARG A 121 16.10 -7.97 2.88
C ARG A 121 15.33 -9.24 3.22
N ASP A 122 15.24 -9.54 4.51
CA ASP A 122 14.76 -10.82 5.00
C ASP A 122 13.26 -10.81 5.36
N ILE A 123 12.56 -9.68 5.24
CA ILE A 123 11.12 -9.56 5.57
C ILE A 123 10.29 -10.54 4.72
N LYS A 124 10.44 -10.50 3.40
CA LYS A 124 9.66 -11.36 2.49
C LYS A 124 9.97 -12.85 2.67
N PRO A 125 11.25 -13.28 2.71
CA PRO A 125 11.59 -14.67 3.04
C PRO A 125 11.03 -15.13 4.38
N LEU A 126 11.09 -14.28 5.41
CA LEU A 126 10.57 -14.59 6.74
C LEU A 126 9.04 -14.73 6.74
N ASP A 127 8.33 -13.87 6.02
CA ASP A 127 6.88 -13.97 5.84
C ASP A 127 6.49 -15.25 5.10
N CYS A 128 7.23 -15.62 4.07
CA CYS A 128 7.05 -16.90 3.38
C CYS A 128 7.31 -18.09 4.31
N ALA A 129 8.40 -18.05 5.10
CA ALA A 129 8.69 -19.08 6.08
C ALA A 129 7.59 -19.19 7.14
N ARG A 130 7.11 -18.06 7.66
CA ARG A 130 5.99 -18.01 8.61
C ARG A 130 4.72 -18.61 8.02
N ARG A 131 4.35 -18.25 6.80
CA ARG A 131 3.17 -18.80 6.12
C ARG A 131 3.30 -20.31 5.94
N ASN A 132 4.45 -20.78 5.46
CA ASN A 132 4.71 -22.20 5.29
C ASN A 132 4.63 -22.97 6.63
N LEU A 133 5.14 -22.39 7.72
CA LEU A 133 5.04 -22.98 9.05
C LEU A 133 3.59 -23.05 9.56
N ILE A 134 2.79 -21.99 9.34
CA ILE A 134 1.36 -21.99 9.69
C ILE A 134 0.62 -23.05 8.86
N GLU A 135 0.81 -23.06 7.55
CA GLU A 135 0.18 -24.03 6.65
C GLU A 135 0.55 -25.47 7.03
N THR A 136 1.83 -25.71 7.36
CA THR A 136 2.33 -27.02 7.81
C THR A 136 1.75 -27.40 9.17
N SER A 137 1.68 -26.47 10.12
CA SER A 137 1.09 -26.69 11.45
C SER A 137 -0.40 -27.05 11.35
N GLU A 138 -1.17 -26.29 10.57
CA GLU A 138 -2.56 -26.60 10.27
C GLU A 138 -2.70 -27.91 9.50
N GLY A 139 -1.75 -28.22 8.61
CA GLY A 139 -1.69 -29.51 7.91
C GLY A 139 -1.55 -30.68 8.88
N LEU A 140 -0.59 -30.59 9.81
CA LEU A 140 -0.37 -31.59 10.84
C LEU A 140 -1.59 -31.76 11.76
N LYS A 141 -2.19 -30.66 12.21
CA LYS A 141 -3.42 -30.70 13.00
C LYS A 141 -4.53 -31.42 12.24
N ASN A 142 -4.76 -31.07 10.98
CA ASN A 142 -5.78 -31.73 10.16
C ASN A 142 -5.52 -33.24 9.98
N LEU A 143 -4.26 -33.68 9.92
CA LEU A 143 -3.94 -35.12 9.86
C LEU A 143 -4.30 -35.84 11.16
N VAL A 144 -4.04 -35.21 12.32
CA VAL A 144 -4.44 -35.74 13.62
C VAL A 144 -5.96 -35.79 13.74
N ASP A 145 -6.64 -34.73 13.35
CA ASP A 145 -8.10 -34.65 13.35
C ASP A 145 -8.72 -35.71 12.41
N LEU A 146 -8.11 -35.92 11.24
CA LEU A 146 -8.51 -36.96 10.28
C LEU A 146 -8.34 -38.37 10.88
N GLU A 147 -7.21 -38.67 11.51
CA GLU A 147 -6.97 -39.96 12.15
C GLU A 147 -7.97 -40.23 13.29
N ALA A 148 -8.26 -39.22 14.11
CA ALA A 148 -9.26 -39.31 15.17
C ALA A 148 -10.68 -39.52 14.62
N ALA A 149 -11.06 -38.76 13.58
CA ALA A 149 -12.37 -38.86 12.94
C ALA A 149 -12.59 -40.24 12.29
N VAL A 150 -11.61 -40.73 11.53
CA VAL A 150 -11.66 -42.06 10.89
C VAL A 150 -11.76 -43.15 11.96
N THR A 151 -10.96 -43.09 13.01
CA THR A 151 -10.99 -44.09 14.10
C THR A 151 -12.34 -44.09 14.84
N LYS A 152 -12.92 -42.92 15.11
CA LYS A 152 -14.24 -42.82 15.76
C LYS A 152 -15.35 -43.41 14.87
N LEU A 153 -15.31 -43.15 13.57
CA LEU A 153 -16.28 -43.69 12.62
C LEU A 153 -16.09 -45.19 12.37
N GLU A 154 -14.85 -45.69 12.35
CA GLU A 154 -14.54 -47.13 12.29
C GLU A 154 -15.13 -47.87 13.49
N ASN A 155 -14.93 -47.35 14.72
CA ASN A 155 -15.49 -47.93 15.94
C ASN A 155 -17.03 -47.93 15.92
N ALA A 156 -17.65 -46.84 15.46
CA ALA A 156 -19.10 -46.76 15.33
C ALA A 156 -19.65 -47.73 14.25
N ALA A 157 -18.92 -47.91 13.15
CA ALA A 157 -19.24 -48.86 12.10
C ALA A 157 -19.05 -50.33 12.56
N GLU A 158 -18.08 -50.61 13.43
CA GLU A 158 -17.91 -51.93 14.06
C GLU A 158 -19.05 -52.27 15.02
N ALA A 159 -19.51 -51.28 15.80
CA ALA A 159 -20.66 -51.45 16.68
C ALA A 159 -22.01 -51.52 15.92
N LYS A 160 -22.01 -51.29 14.59
CA LYS A 160 -23.23 -51.13 13.76
C LYS A 160 -24.22 -50.12 14.34
N ASP A 161 -23.75 -49.12 15.10
CA ASP A 161 -24.64 -48.14 15.73
C ASP A 161 -24.91 -46.98 14.77
N ILE A 162 -25.93 -47.14 13.93
CA ILE A 162 -26.34 -46.14 12.94
C ILE A 162 -26.75 -44.80 13.57
N VAL A 163 -27.25 -44.82 14.82
CA VAL A 163 -27.64 -43.58 15.50
C VAL A 163 -26.40 -42.77 15.86
N GLN A 164 -25.33 -43.42 16.32
CA GLN A 164 -24.03 -42.78 16.58
C GLN A 164 -23.32 -42.32 15.31
N ILE A 165 -23.41 -43.08 14.23
CA ILE A 165 -22.89 -42.68 12.91
C ILE A 165 -23.64 -41.45 12.39
N GLY A 166 -24.97 -41.42 12.50
CA GLY A 166 -25.79 -40.25 12.15
C GLY A 166 -25.48 -39.02 12.99
N ALA A 167 -25.31 -39.18 14.30
CA ALA A 167 -24.88 -38.10 15.20
C ALA A 167 -23.47 -37.57 14.85
N SER A 168 -22.62 -38.43 14.31
CA SER A 168 -21.25 -38.12 13.87
C SER A 168 -21.15 -37.78 12.37
N SER A 169 -22.27 -37.50 11.70
CA SER A 169 -22.32 -37.16 10.26
C SER A 169 -21.34 -36.06 9.84
N HIS A 170 -21.22 -35.00 10.64
CA HIS A 170 -20.28 -33.91 10.39
C HIS A 170 -18.83 -34.39 10.24
N LEU A 171 -18.44 -35.48 10.92
CA LEU A 171 -17.10 -36.06 10.80
C LEU A 171 -16.85 -36.68 9.42
N LEU A 172 -17.87 -37.23 8.76
CA LEU A 172 -17.74 -37.72 7.39
C LEU A 172 -17.45 -36.57 6.42
N ALA A 173 -18.19 -35.48 6.56
CA ALA A 173 -17.96 -34.27 5.78
C ALA A 173 -16.56 -33.65 6.05
N ASP A 174 -16.12 -33.67 7.31
CA ASP A 174 -14.79 -33.21 7.71
C ASP A 174 -13.68 -34.08 7.13
N VAL A 175 -13.83 -35.41 7.14
CA VAL A 175 -12.89 -36.35 6.52
C VAL A 175 -12.73 -36.03 5.04
N GLU A 176 -13.83 -35.85 4.29
CA GLU A 176 -13.77 -35.50 2.87
C GLU A 176 -13.12 -34.13 2.64
N ARG A 177 -13.48 -33.12 3.44
CA ARG A 177 -12.91 -31.76 3.37
C ARG A 177 -11.41 -31.76 3.60
N ILE A 178 -10.94 -32.49 4.61
CA ILE A 178 -9.53 -32.60 4.95
C ILE A 178 -8.77 -33.35 3.86
N LEU A 179 -9.30 -34.47 3.37
CA LEU A 179 -8.68 -35.23 2.28
C LEU A 179 -8.52 -34.38 1.02
N LYS A 180 -9.53 -33.58 0.65
CA LYS A 180 -9.47 -32.64 -0.49
C LYS A 180 -8.33 -31.63 -0.36
N ARG A 181 -8.05 -31.13 0.85
CA ARG A 181 -6.92 -30.21 1.09
C ARG A 181 -5.57 -30.86 0.74
N PHE A 182 -5.47 -32.19 0.86
CA PHE A 182 -4.27 -32.96 0.58
C PHE A 182 -4.26 -33.61 -0.82
N ASP A 183 -5.20 -33.30 -1.70
CA ASP A 183 -5.23 -33.88 -3.07
C ASP A 183 -4.02 -33.50 -3.92
N ARG A 184 -3.36 -32.38 -3.59
CA ARG A 184 -2.12 -31.95 -4.27
C ARG A 184 -0.92 -32.83 -3.94
N LEU A 185 -0.98 -33.61 -2.85
CA LEU A 185 0.08 -34.54 -2.48
C LEU A 185 -0.08 -35.84 -3.28
N PRO A 186 0.99 -36.37 -3.88
CA PRO A 186 0.93 -37.60 -4.67
C PRO A 186 0.51 -38.79 -3.80
N ASN A 187 -0.34 -39.65 -4.39
CA ASN A 187 -0.83 -40.87 -3.74
C ASN A 187 0.21 -41.99 -3.70
N GLU A 188 1.10 -42.03 -4.69
CA GLU A 188 2.18 -43.01 -4.80
C GLU A 188 3.51 -42.31 -4.58
N GLY A 189 4.33 -42.82 -3.66
CA GLY A 189 5.57 -42.17 -3.22
C GLY A 189 5.39 -41.00 -2.24
N GLY A 190 4.14 -40.66 -1.88
CA GLY A 190 3.82 -39.64 -0.88
C GLY A 190 3.96 -40.12 0.58
N LEU A 191 3.46 -39.32 1.52
CA LEU A 191 3.53 -39.63 2.96
C LEU A 191 2.76 -40.93 3.27
N PRO A 192 3.42 -42.01 3.73
CA PRO A 192 2.78 -43.33 3.88
C PRO A 192 1.58 -43.32 4.84
N ARG A 193 1.61 -42.47 5.87
CA ARG A 193 0.48 -42.29 6.80
C ARG A 193 -0.75 -41.72 6.12
N LEU A 194 -0.60 -40.71 5.25
CA LEU A 194 -1.71 -40.12 4.51
C LEU A 194 -2.31 -41.13 3.51
N VAL A 195 -1.46 -41.92 2.84
CA VAL A 195 -1.91 -42.98 1.94
C VAL A 195 -2.71 -44.04 2.70
N ASN A 196 -2.26 -44.45 3.89
CA ASN A 196 -3.00 -45.36 4.76
C ASN A 196 -4.35 -44.76 5.20
N LEU A 197 -4.37 -43.51 5.66
CA LEU A 197 -5.60 -42.81 6.05
C LEU A 197 -6.59 -42.69 4.89
N ARG A 198 -6.11 -42.42 3.67
CA ARG A 198 -6.96 -42.39 2.46
C ARG A 198 -7.57 -43.76 2.15
N LYS A 199 -6.79 -44.84 2.28
CA LYS A 199 -7.28 -46.22 2.13
C LYS A 199 -8.31 -46.58 3.20
N ARG A 200 -8.02 -46.26 4.47
CA ARG A 200 -8.95 -46.47 5.60
C ARG A 200 -10.26 -45.71 5.41
N ALA A 201 -10.20 -44.43 5.04
CA ALA A 201 -11.38 -43.63 4.76
C ALA A 201 -12.23 -44.21 3.60
N SER A 202 -11.58 -44.67 2.52
CA SER A 202 -12.28 -45.35 1.42
C SER A 202 -12.92 -46.67 1.85
N ALA A 203 -12.21 -47.49 2.65
CA ALA A 203 -12.72 -48.76 3.16
C ALA A 203 -13.88 -48.54 4.14
N LEU A 204 -13.77 -47.54 5.01
CA LEU A 204 -14.83 -47.11 5.91
C LEU A 204 -16.07 -46.66 5.14
N ARG A 205 -15.91 -45.89 4.06
CA ARG A 205 -17.02 -45.48 3.19
C ARG A 205 -17.77 -46.67 2.60
N GLU A 206 -17.06 -47.66 2.07
CA GLU A 206 -17.68 -48.88 1.56
C GLU A 206 -18.32 -49.73 2.67
N LYS A 207 -17.70 -49.79 3.85
CA LYS A 207 -18.30 -50.48 5.01
C LYS A 207 -19.59 -49.81 5.46
N LEU A 208 -19.61 -48.48 5.56
CA LEU A 208 -20.80 -47.70 5.92
C LEU A 208 -21.90 -47.85 4.88
N ARG A 209 -21.56 -47.89 3.59
CA ARG A 209 -22.50 -48.21 2.50
C ARG A 209 -23.21 -49.54 2.74
N LEU A 210 -22.46 -50.61 3.03
CA LEU A 210 -23.03 -51.93 3.27
C LEU A 210 -23.91 -51.96 4.53
N ILE A 211 -23.47 -51.33 5.61
CA ILE A 211 -24.24 -51.23 6.86
C ILE A 211 -25.56 -50.49 6.62
N LEU A 212 -25.54 -49.39 5.86
CA LEU A 212 -26.76 -48.64 5.54
C LEU A 212 -27.74 -49.49 4.72
N LEU A 213 -27.27 -50.18 3.68
CA LEU A 213 -28.13 -51.04 2.85
C LEU A 213 -28.78 -52.16 3.67
N ASP A 214 -28.01 -52.85 4.51
CA ASP A 214 -28.50 -53.90 5.43
C ASP A 214 -29.58 -53.36 6.37
N GLU A 215 -29.38 -52.16 6.91
CA GLU A 215 -30.31 -51.56 7.87
C GLU A 215 -31.56 -50.97 7.23
N PHE A 216 -31.48 -50.43 6.01
CA PHE A 216 -32.68 -50.07 5.25
C PHE A 216 -33.53 -51.33 4.95
N GLU A 217 -32.91 -52.45 4.59
CA GLU A 217 -33.60 -53.72 4.36
C GLU A 217 -34.20 -54.28 5.68
N GLU A 218 -33.45 -54.21 6.78
CA GLU A 218 -33.92 -54.65 8.10
C GLU A 218 -35.09 -53.80 8.63
N ILE A 219 -35.00 -52.48 8.51
CA ILE A 219 -36.08 -51.55 8.87
C ILE A 219 -37.31 -51.84 8.01
N SER A 220 -37.15 -52.03 6.69
CA SER A 220 -38.28 -52.33 5.79
C SER A 220 -39.05 -53.60 6.18
N ARG A 221 -38.35 -54.63 6.68
CA ARG A 221 -38.96 -55.90 7.12
C ARG A 221 -39.63 -55.84 8.48
N LYS A 222 -39.19 -54.94 9.38
CA LYS A 222 -39.54 -54.98 10.82
C LYS A 222 -40.60 -53.97 11.28
N ILE A 223 -41.13 -53.14 10.38
CA ILE A 223 -42.22 -52.20 10.71
C ILE A 223 -43.54 -52.98 10.90
N THR A 224 -43.81 -53.43 12.13
CA THR A 224 -45.03 -54.21 12.47
C THR A 224 -45.77 -53.73 13.72
N THR A 225 -45.16 -52.95 14.63
CA THR A 225 -45.82 -52.44 15.85
C THR A 225 -45.40 -51.00 16.20
N LYS A 226 -46.22 -50.28 17.00
CA LYS A 226 -46.04 -48.83 17.31
C LYS A 226 -44.74 -48.49 18.06
N GLU A 227 -44.30 -49.29 19.02
CA GLU A 227 -43.00 -49.07 19.71
C GLU A 227 -41.78 -49.37 18.80
N LYS A 228 -41.90 -50.41 17.96
CA LYS A 228 -40.88 -50.72 16.95
C LYS A 228 -40.82 -49.62 15.88
N TYR A 229 -41.95 -48.96 15.61
CA TYR A 229 -42.05 -47.86 14.66
C TYR A 229 -41.23 -46.64 15.10
N GLU A 230 -41.28 -46.22 16.37
CA GLU A 230 -40.52 -45.06 16.85
C GLU A 230 -39.00 -45.27 16.80
N MET A 231 -38.52 -46.43 17.28
CA MET A 231 -37.10 -46.79 17.18
C MET A 231 -36.64 -46.98 15.73
N ALA A 232 -37.46 -47.61 14.89
CA ALA A 232 -37.17 -47.75 13.47
C ALA A 232 -37.11 -46.39 12.76
N MET A 233 -38.00 -45.46 13.10
CA MET A 233 -38.01 -44.11 12.52
C MET A 233 -36.79 -43.28 12.95
N MET A 234 -36.32 -43.45 14.19
CA MET A 234 -35.09 -42.80 14.67
C MET A 234 -33.85 -43.32 13.94
N ARG A 235 -33.75 -44.64 13.75
CA ARG A 235 -32.67 -45.26 12.97
C ARG A 235 -32.75 -44.89 11.49
N LEU A 236 -33.95 -44.88 10.92
CA LEU A 236 -34.19 -44.46 9.54
C LEU A 236 -33.78 -43.01 9.32
N LYS A 237 -34.17 -42.10 10.23
CA LYS A 237 -33.75 -40.69 10.17
C LYS A 237 -32.23 -40.57 10.19
N SER A 238 -31.56 -41.32 11.06
CA SER A 238 -30.10 -41.33 11.16
C SER A 238 -29.46 -41.91 9.90
N ALA A 239 -29.99 -43.02 9.36
CA ALA A 239 -29.54 -43.63 8.10
C ALA A 239 -29.72 -42.69 6.90
N CYS A 240 -30.85 -41.99 6.81
CA CYS A 240 -31.10 -40.98 5.79
C CYS A 240 -30.12 -39.81 5.88
N GLN A 241 -29.78 -39.37 7.09
CA GLN A 241 -28.78 -38.32 7.32
C GLN A 241 -27.41 -38.76 6.82
N VAL A 242 -26.93 -39.95 7.22
CA VAL A 242 -25.64 -40.49 6.75
C VAL A 242 -25.64 -40.69 5.23
N THR A 243 -26.74 -41.18 4.65
CA THR A 243 -26.87 -41.36 3.19
C THR A 243 -26.81 -40.02 2.46
N ASN A 244 -27.34 -38.96 3.05
CA ASN A 244 -27.28 -37.61 2.47
C ASN A 244 -25.84 -37.09 2.41
N ASP A 245 -25.05 -37.37 3.45
CA ASP A 245 -23.67 -36.90 3.59
C ASP A 245 -22.67 -37.75 2.81
N LEU A 246 -22.92 -39.06 2.70
CA LEU A 246 -22.09 -39.99 1.94
C LEU A 246 -22.27 -39.79 0.41
N GLY A 247 -23.26 -39.02 -0.03
CA GLY A 247 -23.34 -38.45 -1.39
C GLY A 247 -24.41 -39.04 -2.31
N PRO A 248 -24.57 -38.49 -3.53
CA PRO A 248 -25.67 -38.81 -4.43
C PRO A 248 -25.63 -40.23 -5.01
N ASP A 249 -24.47 -40.86 -5.07
CA ASP A 249 -24.30 -42.19 -5.67
C ASP A 249 -24.98 -43.27 -4.82
N LEU A 250 -24.90 -43.13 -3.50
CA LEU A 250 -25.60 -43.97 -2.53
C LEU A 250 -27.09 -43.69 -2.50
N ARG A 251 -27.50 -42.42 -2.60
CA ARG A 251 -28.93 -42.06 -2.72
C ARG A 251 -29.58 -42.78 -3.90
N LYS A 252 -28.91 -42.86 -5.05
CA LYS A 252 -29.40 -43.55 -6.25
C LYS A 252 -29.46 -45.08 -6.10
N GLU A 253 -28.63 -45.64 -5.24
CA GLU A 253 -28.59 -47.08 -5.00
C GLU A 253 -29.62 -47.52 -3.97
N VAL A 254 -29.77 -46.76 -2.87
CA VAL A 254 -30.85 -46.95 -1.88
C VAL A 254 -32.23 -46.72 -2.51
N TRP A 255 -32.33 -45.73 -3.42
CA TRP A 255 -33.58 -45.42 -4.14
C TRP A 255 -33.81 -46.31 -5.37
N ARG A 256 -32.88 -47.21 -5.72
CA ARG A 256 -33.16 -48.16 -6.80
C ARG A 256 -34.20 -49.14 -6.23
N PRO A 257 -35.44 -49.16 -6.73
CA PRO A 257 -36.43 -50.13 -6.26
C PRO A 257 -35.80 -51.51 -6.48
N ALA A 258 -35.65 -52.29 -5.41
CA ALA A 258 -35.14 -53.65 -5.49
C ALA A 258 -35.93 -54.38 -6.59
N PRO A 259 -35.32 -54.71 -7.75
CA PRO A 259 -35.96 -55.61 -8.65
C PRO A 259 -35.85 -56.97 -7.98
N LEU A 260 -36.99 -57.64 -7.81
CA LEU A 260 -37.11 -59.06 -7.44
C LEU A 260 -37.10 -59.39 -5.93
N LEU A 261 -38.13 -58.98 -5.19
CA LEU A 261 -38.62 -59.75 -4.04
C LEU A 261 -40.15 -59.95 -3.99
N PHE A 262 -40.88 -59.56 -5.02
CA PHE A 262 -42.27 -60.01 -5.20
C PHE A 262 -42.38 -60.73 -6.54
N SER A 263 -42.17 -62.05 -6.46
CA SER A 263 -42.68 -62.97 -7.47
C SER A 263 -44.17 -62.69 -7.64
N SER A 264 -44.62 -62.57 -8.88
CA SER A 264 -45.99 -62.24 -9.29
C SER A 264 -47.02 -63.35 -8.99
N ALA A 265 -46.87 -64.06 -7.88
CA ALA A 265 -47.70 -65.20 -7.51
C ALA A 265 -48.72 -64.90 -6.39
N ASP A 266 -48.53 -63.87 -5.56
CA ASP A 266 -49.44 -63.57 -4.44
C ASP A 266 -50.11 -62.19 -4.56
N ILE A 267 -50.88 -62.00 -5.63
CA ILE A 267 -51.89 -60.92 -5.66
C ILE A 267 -53.25 -61.54 -5.99
N SER A 268 -53.82 -62.21 -4.99
CA SER A 268 -55.26 -62.37 -4.86
C SER A 268 -55.61 -62.10 -3.40
N GLY A 269 -56.23 -60.96 -3.14
CA GLY A 269 -56.80 -60.63 -1.83
C GLY A 269 -56.26 -59.33 -1.23
N GLU A 270 -57.04 -58.26 -1.40
CA GLU A 270 -57.24 -57.19 -0.42
C GLU A 270 -56.02 -56.79 0.44
N ASN A 271 -55.01 -56.13 -0.14
CA ASN A 271 -54.09 -55.29 0.63
C ASN A 271 -53.34 -54.25 -0.24
N ALA A 272 -54.05 -53.65 -1.19
CA ALA A 272 -53.51 -52.63 -2.09
C ALA A 272 -53.27 -51.25 -1.44
N THR A 273 -53.52 -51.09 -0.13
CA THR A 273 -53.45 -49.78 0.55
C THR A 273 -52.08 -49.45 1.17
N ALA A 274 -51.11 -50.36 1.16
CA ALA A 274 -49.77 -50.07 1.70
C ALA A 274 -48.80 -49.43 0.67
N TYR A 275 -49.19 -49.34 -0.60
CA TYR A 275 -48.29 -48.93 -1.70
C TYR A 275 -48.18 -47.40 -1.93
N VAL A 276 -48.72 -46.56 -1.04
CA VAL A 276 -48.80 -45.09 -1.25
C VAL A 276 -48.02 -44.27 -0.21
N PHE A 277 -47.09 -44.87 0.53
CA PHE A 277 -46.03 -44.09 1.17
C PHE A 277 -44.77 -44.29 0.34
N TRP A 278 -44.07 -43.21 -0.03
CA TRP A 278 -42.88 -43.14 -0.90
C TRP A 278 -43.07 -42.62 -2.34
N THR A 279 -43.93 -41.62 -2.52
CA THR A 279 -43.67 -40.51 -3.47
C THR A 279 -43.31 -39.26 -2.68
#